data_AF-A0A088RWD2-F1
#
_entry.id   AF-A0A088RWD2-F1
#
_cell.length_a   1.000
_cell.length_b   1.000
_cell.length_c   1.000
_cell.angle_alpha   90.00
_cell.angle_beta   90.00
_cell.angle_gamma   90.00
#
_symmetry.space_group_name_H-M   'P 1'
#
loop_
_entity.id
_entity.type
_entity.pdbx_description
1 polymer ?
#
loop_
_entity_poly.entity_id
_entity_poly.type
_entity_poly.pdbx_seq_one_letter_code
_entity_poly.pdbx_strand_id
1 'polypeptide(L)'
;MSAIAKEFKGLTAMNVLAWHRPVASGTIFASLFTMWAVFVFAEYTLTTFVSRIVSITLIVGAAAALTKRTIVASPEDVTASMDRVYECVRPSVTKAVDCMVCLLTWRDYTTSAKLFACTFVTAFLGNWMSDTTLLLVVLLVAFTAPVAYEKKQKEIEHAVKQAQVYVDKYVSMIKTHAVSKKQTVEQQLQDMERKAQ
;
A
#
# COMPACT_ATOMS: atom_id res chain seq x y z
N MET A 1 35.35 -8.20 11.87
CA MET A 1 34.03 -8.02 11.22
C MET A 1 32.99 -8.63 12.14
N SER A 2 32.18 -7.79 12.79
CA SER A 2 31.33 -8.17 13.94
C SER A 2 30.26 -9.20 13.57
N ALA A 3 29.88 -10.06 14.52
CA ALA A 3 28.84 -11.09 14.35
C ALA A 3 27.53 -10.54 13.74
N ILE A 4 27.23 -9.26 14.02
CA ILE A 4 26.11 -8.51 13.44
C ILE A 4 26.19 -8.45 11.92
N ALA A 5 27.36 -8.19 11.32
CA ALA A 5 27.50 -8.12 9.86
C ALA A 5 27.22 -9.46 9.15
N LYS A 6 27.38 -10.60 9.86
CA LYS A 6 27.03 -11.93 9.35
C LYS A 6 25.51 -12.15 9.36
N GLU A 7 24.81 -11.60 10.34
CA GLU A 7 23.35 -11.63 10.43
C GLU A 7 22.69 -10.87 9.29
N PHE A 8 23.31 -9.79 8.78
CA PHE A 8 22.81 -8.99 7.66
C PHE A 8 23.12 -9.56 6.27
N LYS A 9 23.98 -10.58 6.17
CA LYS A 9 24.36 -11.18 4.87
C LYS A 9 23.26 -12.12 4.38
N GLY A 10 22.66 -11.81 3.22
CA GLY A 10 21.58 -12.60 2.60
C GLY A 10 20.16 -12.29 3.11
N LEU A 11 19.91 -11.07 3.61
CA LEU A 11 18.60 -10.67 4.11
C LEU A 11 17.58 -10.50 2.98
N THR A 12 16.51 -11.28 3.04
CA THR A 12 15.28 -11.05 2.27
C THR A 12 14.28 -10.32 3.17
N ALA A 13 13.60 -9.29 2.65
CA ALA A 13 12.63 -8.49 3.42
C ALA A 13 11.57 -9.35 4.12
N MET A 14 11.13 -10.44 3.49
CA MET A 14 10.18 -11.39 4.08
C MET A 14 10.74 -12.09 5.34
N ASN A 15 12.01 -12.47 5.35
CA ASN A 15 12.65 -13.10 6.51
C ASN A 15 12.84 -12.11 7.66
N VAL A 16 13.00 -10.83 7.34
CA VAL A 16 13.07 -9.75 8.33
C VAL A 16 11.69 -9.49 8.93
N LEU A 17 10.67 -9.34 8.10
CA LEU A 17 9.30 -9.09 8.53
C LEU A 17 8.75 -10.26 9.35
N ALA A 18 9.09 -11.51 9.01
CA ALA A 18 8.67 -12.71 9.74
C ALA A 18 9.53 -13.02 10.98
N TRP A 19 10.45 -12.13 11.40
CA TRP A 19 11.30 -12.32 12.59
C TRP A 19 12.16 -13.60 12.60
N HIS A 20 12.46 -14.18 11.44
CA HIS A 20 13.27 -15.39 11.33
C HIS A 20 14.70 -15.19 11.87
N ARG A 21 15.18 -13.93 11.86
CA ARG A 21 16.42 -13.49 12.54
C ARG A 21 16.11 -12.38 13.54
N PRO A 22 15.84 -12.69 14.82
CA PRO A 22 15.28 -11.73 15.77
C PRO A 22 16.20 -10.54 16.08
N VAL A 23 17.53 -10.72 16.02
CA VAL A 23 18.49 -9.63 16.24
C VAL A 23 18.48 -8.63 15.08
N ALA A 24 18.48 -9.12 13.83
CA ALA A 24 18.44 -8.25 12.65
C ALA A 24 17.08 -7.54 12.51
N SER A 25 15.98 -8.30 12.64
CA SER A 25 14.62 -7.76 12.61
C SER A 25 14.35 -6.77 13.73
N GLY A 26 14.76 -7.09 14.95
CA GLY A 26 14.63 -6.21 16.12
C GLY A 26 15.44 -4.93 15.98
N THR A 27 16.65 -5.00 15.40
CA THR A 27 17.47 -3.80 15.13
C THR A 27 16.81 -2.89 14.10
N ILE A 28 16.26 -3.45 13.02
CA ILE A 28 15.55 -2.68 11.98
C ILE A 28 14.27 -2.07 12.55
N PHE A 29 13.50 -2.85 13.32
CA PHE A 29 12.30 -2.35 13.97
C PHE A 29 12.63 -1.22 14.96
N ALA A 30 13.67 -1.40 15.78
CA ALA A 30 14.11 -0.39 16.74
C ALA A 30 14.64 0.88 16.04
N SER A 31 15.35 0.76 14.92
CA SER A 31 15.83 1.94 14.18
C SER A 31 14.67 2.72 13.57
N LEU A 32 13.69 2.03 12.97
CA LEU A 32 12.49 2.66 12.43
C LEU A 32 11.62 3.28 13.53
N PHE A 33 11.47 2.60 14.67
CA PHE A 33 10.74 3.11 15.83
C PHE A 33 11.45 4.33 16.44
N THR A 34 12.77 4.31 16.52
CA THR A 34 13.56 5.45 17.01
C THR A 34 13.44 6.64 16.05
N MET A 35 13.53 6.40 14.74
CA MET A 35 13.29 7.43 13.73
C MET A 35 11.89 8.03 13.91
N TRP A 36 10.85 7.20 13.98
CA TRP A 36 9.49 7.64 14.25
C TRP A 36 9.36 8.45 15.55
N ALA A 37 9.97 7.99 16.63
CA ALA A 37 9.93 8.68 17.93
C ALA A 37 10.57 10.06 17.84
N VAL A 38 11.72 10.20 17.16
CA VAL A 38 12.35 11.51 16.91
C VAL A 38 11.40 12.44 16.14
N PHE A 39 10.67 11.93 15.14
CA PHE A 39 9.67 12.71 14.41
C PHE A 39 8.52 13.19 15.31
N VAL A 40 8.05 12.35 16.23
CA VAL A 40 7.01 12.71 17.21
C VAL A 40 7.51 13.75 18.20
N PHE A 41 8.68 13.52 18.81
CA PHE A 41 9.25 14.43 19.82
C PHE A 41 9.63 15.80 19.25
N ALA A 42 9.95 15.85 17.96
CA ALA A 42 10.20 17.11 17.26
C ALA A 42 8.93 17.71 16.61
N GLU A 43 7.74 17.18 16.94
CA GLU A 43 6.41 17.63 16.48
C GLU A 43 6.30 17.76 14.95
N TYR A 44 7.09 16.98 14.21
CA TYR A 44 7.06 17.00 12.75
C TYR A 44 5.85 16.22 12.24
N THR A 45 4.87 16.93 11.69
CA THR A 45 3.85 16.32 10.83
C THR A 45 4.45 15.99 9.46
N LEU A 46 3.93 14.96 8.79
CA LEU A 46 4.30 14.63 7.40
C LEU A 46 4.26 15.87 6.49
N THR A 47 3.24 16.71 6.68
CA THR A 47 3.05 17.97 5.95
C THR A 47 4.22 18.93 6.15
N THR A 48 4.64 19.16 7.40
CA THR A 48 5.79 20.03 7.68
C THR A 48 7.10 19.47 7.13
N PHE A 49 7.25 18.14 7.13
CA PHE A 49 8.44 17.49 6.58
C PHE A 49 8.54 17.67 5.07
N VAL A 50 7.46 17.37 4.33
CA VAL A 50 7.40 17.57 2.87
C VAL A 50 7.63 19.03 2.53
N SER A 51 6.97 19.94 3.25
CA SER A 51 7.16 21.39 3.07
C SER A 51 8.62 21.81 3.25
N ARG A 52 9.30 21.32 4.29
CA ARG A 52 10.72 21.63 4.51
C ARG A 52 11.64 21.02 3.48
N ILE A 53 11.38 19.80 2.97
CA ILE A 53 12.16 19.23 1.87
C ILE A 53 12.04 20.13 0.64
N VAL A 54 10.82 20.56 0.31
CA VAL A 54 10.59 21.48 -0.81
C VAL A 54 11.32 22.81 -0.54
N SER A 55 11.20 23.39 0.66
CA SER A 55 11.89 24.62 1.02
C SER A 55 13.42 24.49 0.91
N ILE A 56 14.01 23.41 1.43
CA ILE A 56 15.44 23.15 1.36
C ILE A 56 15.87 22.98 -0.10
N THR A 57 15.11 22.23 -0.90
CA THR A 57 15.41 22.03 -2.32
C THR A 57 15.39 23.35 -3.09
N LEU A 58 14.41 24.21 -2.81
CA LEU A 58 14.32 25.55 -3.39
C LEU A 58 15.45 26.46 -2.91
N ILE A 59 15.82 26.41 -1.62
CA ILE A 59 16.95 27.19 -1.07
C ILE A 59 18.27 26.72 -1.67
N VAL A 60 18.51 25.40 -1.78
CA VAL A 60 19.71 24.84 -2.40
C VAL A 60 19.75 25.20 -3.88
N GLY A 61 18.62 25.10 -4.59
CA GLY A 61 18.51 25.53 -5.99
C GLY A 61 18.78 27.02 -6.17
N ALA A 62 18.22 27.87 -5.30
CA ALA A 62 18.46 29.31 -5.31
C ALA A 62 19.90 29.67 -4.94
N ALA A 63 20.48 29.02 -3.92
CA ALA A 63 21.87 29.20 -3.52
C ALA A 63 22.82 28.75 -4.63
N ALA A 64 22.54 27.63 -5.30
CA ALA A 64 23.28 27.19 -6.47
C ALA A 64 23.20 28.20 -7.63
N ALA A 65 22.02 28.78 -7.86
CA ALA A 65 21.82 29.81 -8.89
C ALA A 65 22.54 31.14 -8.56
N LEU A 66 22.56 31.56 -7.29
CA LEU A 66 23.14 32.83 -6.85
C LEU A 66 24.66 32.79 -6.68
N THR A 67 25.23 31.64 -6.32
CA THR A 67 26.65 31.56 -5.92
C THR A 67 27.62 31.68 -7.11
N LYS A 68 27.16 31.68 -8.38
CA LYS A 68 28.01 31.76 -9.60
C LYS A 68 29.22 30.79 -9.62
N ARG A 69 29.29 29.83 -8.69
CA ARG A 69 30.15 28.66 -8.72
C ARG A 69 29.39 27.60 -9.50
N THR A 70 29.57 27.65 -10.81
CA THR A 70 29.78 26.48 -11.66
C THR A 70 29.86 25.13 -10.92
N ILE A 71 28.70 24.56 -10.59
CA ILE A 71 28.41 23.14 -10.80
C ILE A 71 27.45 23.05 -12.00
N VAL A 72 27.72 23.88 -13.00
CA VAL A 72 27.33 23.62 -14.38
C VAL A 72 28.66 23.44 -15.09
N ALA A 73 29.27 22.28 -14.89
CA ALA A 73 30.33 21.83 -15.78
C ALA A 73 29.61 21.52 -17.10
N SER A 74 29.49 22.49 -17.99
CA SER A 74 28.70 22.40 -19.23
C SER A 74 27.16 22.23 -19.04
N PRO A 75 26.33 23.00 -19.76
CA PRO A 75 24.89 22.72 -19.87
C PRO A 75 24.62 21.27 -20.26
N GLU A 76 25.52 20.67 -21.04
CA GLU A 76 25.41 19.32 -21.61
C GLU A 76 25.50 18.19 -20.55
N ASP A 77 26.31 18.34 -19.49
CA ASP A 77 26.40 17.32 -18.43
C ASP A 77 25.18 17.36 -17.49
N VAL A 78 24.57 18.54 -17.30
CA VAL A 78 23.35 18.68 -16.50
C VAL A 78 22.17 18.07 -17.24
N THR A 79 22.02 18.31 -18.55
CA THR A 79 21.02 17.63 -19.36
C THR A 79 21.29 16.12 -19.41
N ALA A 80 22.54 15.68 -19.57
CA ALA A 80 22.86 14.25 -19.59
C ALA A 80 22.59 13.56 -18.24
N SER A 81 22.82 14.24 -17.10
CA SER A 81 22.49 13.71 -15.77
C SER A 81 20.99 13.74 -15.50
N MET A 82 20.28 14.79 -15.93
CA MET A 82 18.81 14.85 -15.83
C MET A 82 18.16 13.80 -16.72
N ASP A 83 18.64 13.60 -17.94
CA ASP A 83 18.15 12.55 -18.84
C ASP A 83 18.42 11.17 -18.26
N ARG A 84 19.58 10.95 -17.62
CA ARG A 84 19.87 9.68 -16.96
C ARG A 84 18.94 9.43 -15.77
N VAL A 85 18.68 10.44 -14.94
CA VAL A 85 17.72 10.35 -13.83
C VAL A 85 16.30 10.16 -14.37
N TYR A 86 15.93 10.89 -15.43
CA TYR A 86 14.64 10.79 -16.09
C TYR A 86 14.42 9.39 -16.66
N GLU A 87 15.37 8.85 -17.42
CA GLU A 87 15.30 7.49 -17.97
C GLU A 87 15.31 6.40 -16.89
N CYS A 88 15.94 6.63 -15.74
CA CYS A 88 15.85 5.72 -14.59
C CYS A 88 14.50 5.80 -13.86
N VAL A 89 13.94 7.00 -13.70
CA VAL A 89 12.72 7.23 -12.89
C VAL A 89 11.46 6.99 -13.72
N ARG A 90 11.48 7.36 -15.00
CA ARG A 90 10.37 7.21 -15.95
C ARG A 90 9.76 5.81 -15.95
N PRO A 91 10.50 4.69 -16.11
CA PRO A 91 9.88 3.37 -16.14
C PRO A 91 9.19 3.02 -14.82
N SER A 92 9.73 3.46 -13.68
CA SER A 92 9.13 3.24 -12.36
C SER A 92 7.86 4.08 -12.18
N VAL A 93 7.91 5.37 -12.55
CA VAL A 93 6.76 6.27 -12.42
C VAL A 93 5.66 5.89 -13.41
N THR A 94 6.00 5.60 -14.67
CA THR A 94 5.02 5.16 -15.67
C THR A 94 4.35 3.87 -15.24
N LYS A 95 5.10 2.88 -14.72
CA LYS A 95 4.50 1.66 -14.15
C LYS A 95 3.60 1.96 -12.95
N ALA A 96 4.01 2.85 -12.05
CA ALA A 96 3.21 3.21 -10.89
C ALA A 96 1.91 3.92 -11.30
N VAL A 97 1.98 4.85 -12.24
CA VAL A 97 0.81 5.56 -12.79
C VAL A 97 -0.11 4.59 -13.53
N ASP A 98 0.42 3.71 -14.38
CA ASP A 98 -0.36 2.69 -15.08
C ASP A 98 -1.06 1.74 -14.09
N CYS A 99 -0.36 1.34 -13.02
CA CYS A 99 -0.94 0.55 -11.93
C CYS A 99 -2.06 1.32 -11.21
N MET A 100 -1.84 2.59 -10.85
CA MET A 100 -2.87 3.43 -10.23
C MET A 100 -4.09 3.59 -11.14
N VAL A 101 -3.89 3.84 -12.43
CA VAL A 101 -4.98 3.97 -13.41
C VAL A 101 -5.74 2.66 -13.53
N CYS A 102 -5.06 1.51 -13.59
CA CYS A 102 -5.72 0.20 -13.63
C CYS A 102 -6.56 -0.05 -12.37
N LEU A 103 -6.05 0.36 -11.20
CA LEU A 103 -6.75 0.21 -9.92
C LEU A 103 -7.97 1.15 -9.82
N LEU A 104 -7.83 2.41 -10.27
CA LEU A 104 -8.91 3.40 -10.28
C LEU A 104 -9.99 3.07 -11.32
N THR A 105 -9.60 2.54 -12.47
CA THR A 105 -10.51 2.10 -13.54
C THR A 105 -11.20 0.77 -13.20
N TRP A 106 -10.94 0.20 -12.01
CA TRP A 106 -11.54 -1.07 -11.56
C TRP A 106 -11.31 -2.24 -12.53
N ARG A 107 -10.20 -2.20 -13.28
CA ARG A 107 -9.86 -3.23 -14.26
C ARG A 107 -9.71 -4.61 -13.60
N ASP A 108 -9.14 -4.61 -12.39
CA ASP A 108 -9.08 -5.77 -11.50
C ASP A 108 -9.96 -5.55 -10.27
N TYR A 109 -11.24 -5.95 -10.37
CA TYR A 109 -12.24 -5.82 -9.30
C TYR A 109 -11.71 -6.28 -7.93
N THR A 110 -10.97 -7.39 -7.88
CA THR A 110 -10.46 -7.95 -6.62
C THR A 110 -9.38 -7.09 -5.99
N THR A 111 -8.42 -6.61 -6.78
CA THR A 111 -7.31 -5.78 -6.29
C THR A 111 -7.79 -4.36 -5.97
N SER A 112 -8.64 -3.79 -6.82
CA SER A 112 -9.25 -2.48 -6.59
C SER A 112 -10.16 -2.47 -5.36
N ALA A 113 -10.98 -3.52 -5.15
CA ALA A 113 -11.80 -3.63 -3.94
C ALA A 113 -10.96 -3.78 -2.67
N LYS A 114 -9.87 -4.54 -2.71
CA LYS A 114 -8.92 -4.64 -1.58
C LYS A 114 -8.28 -3.30 -1.28
N LEU A 115 -7.82 -2.58 -2.30
CA LEU A 115 -7.26 -1.24 -2.13
C LEU A 115 -8.29 -0.28 -1.54
N PHE A 116 -9.51 -0.26 -2.07
CA PHE A 116 -10.59 0.57 -1.56
C PHE A 116 -10.91 0.27 -0.09
N ALA A 117 -11.04 -0.99 0.27
CA ALA A 117 -11.27 -1.41 1.66
C ALA A 117 -10.10 -1.00 2.57
N CYS A 118 -8.85 -1.18 2.11
CA CYS A 118 -7.66 -0.76 2.83
C CYS A 118 -7.64 0.76 3.06
N THR A 119 -7.87 1.54 2.00
CA THR A 119 -7.94 3.01 2.07
C THR A 119 -9.08 3.48 2.97
N PHE A 120 -10.24 2.83 2.91
CA PHE A 120 -11.37 3.16 3.76
C PHE A 120 -11.07 2.92 5.26
N VAL A 121 -10.52 1.76 5.60
CA VAL A 121 -10.10 1.46 6.98
C VAL A 121 -9.01 2.43 7.43
N THR A 122 -8.06 2.74 6.55
CA THR A 122 -6.99 3.70 6.83
C THR A 122 -7.55 5.10 7.09
N ALA A 123 -8.52 5.56 6.28
CA ALA A 123 -9.17 6.86 6.46
C ALA A 123 -9.97 6.91 7.77
N PHE A 124 -10.66 5.82 8.13
CA PHE A 124 -11.38 5.73 9.39
C PHE A 124 -10.43 5.79 10.59
N LEU A 125 -9.31 5.06 10.54
CA LEU A 125 -8.27 5.09 11.57
C LEU A 125 -7.57 6.45 11.65
N GLY A 126 -7.34 7.11 10.51
CA GLY A 126 -6.74 8.45 10.43
C GLY A 126 -7.63 9.54 11.01
N ASN A 127 -8.95 9.32 11.08
CA ASN A 127 -9.84 10.26 11.78
C ASN A 127 -9.69 10.17 13.32
N TRP A 128 -9.19 9.06 13.84
CA TRP A 128 -9.03 8.83 15.29
C TRP A 128 -7.60 9.06 15.77
N MET A 129 -6.62 9.06 14.85
CA MET A 129 -5.21 9.10 15.16
C MET A 129 -4.46 10.09 14.28
N SER A 130 -3.44 10.74 14.84
CA SER A 130 -2.52 11.60 14.06
C SER A 130 -1.79 10.79 12.97
N ASP A 131 -1.46 11.44 11.83
CA ASP A 131 -0.74 10.84 10.70
C ASP A 131 0.51 10.06 11.12
N THR A 132 1.24 10.59 12.10
CA THR A 132 2.45 9.97 12.63
C THR A 132 2.11 8.70 13.39
N THR A 133 1.04 8.68 14.17
CA THR A 133 0.59 7.48 14.90
C THR A 133 0.12 6.40 13.92
N LEU A 134 -0.52 6.79 12.82
CA LEU A 134 -0.95 5.87 11.78
C LEU A 134 0.25 5.15 11.12
N LEU A 135 1.36 5.87 10.87
CA LEU A 135 2.62 5.25 10.42
C LEU A 135 3.15 4.23 11.42
N LEU A 136 3.09 4.50 12.73
CA LEU A 136 3.49 3.53 13.75
C LEU A 136 2.61 2.28 13.71
N VAL A 137 1.30 2.45 13.59
CA VAL A 137 0.36 1.32 13.49
C VAL A 137 0.67 0.48 12.25
N VAL A 138 0.91 1.09 11.09
CA VAL A 138 1.30 0.37 9.88
C VAL A 138 2.61 -0.40 10.09
N LEU A 139 3.60 0.22 10.73
CA LEU A 139 4.87 -0.43 11.05
C LEU A 139 4.69 -1.61 12.00
N LEU A 140 3.88 -1.45 13.05
CA LEU A 140 3.56 -2.53 13.98
C LEU A 140 2.85 -3.67 13.25
N VAL A 141 1.85 -3.38 12.43
CA VAL A 141 1.13 -4.39 11.66
C VAL A 141 2.07 -5.09 10.67
N ALA A 142 2.94 -4.36 9.97
CA ALA A 142 3.88 -4.96 9.02
C ALA A 142 4.84 -5.97 9.67
N PHE A 143 5.31 -5.71 10.89
CA PHE A 143 6.22 -6.61 11.61
C PHE A 143 5.52 -7.68 12.46
N THR A 144 4.25 -7.48 12.84
CA THR A 144 3.50 -8.42 13.68
C THR A 144 2.55 -9.32 12.89
N ALA A 145 1.95 -8.82 11.81
CA ALA A 145 1.03 -9.58 10.96
C ALA A 145 1.63 -10.87 10.39
N PRO A 146 2.84 -10.87 9.78
CA PRO A 146 3.42 -12.11 9.25
C PRO A 146 3.70 -13.14 10.36
N VAL A 147 4.21 -12.70 11.51
CA VAL A 147 4.50 -13.58 12.66
C VAL A 147 3.21 -14.15 13.27
N ALA A 148 2.18 -13.30 13.41
CA ALA A 148 0.87 -13.72 13.88
C ALA A 148 0.23 -14.70 12.91
N TYR A 149 0.36 -14.45 11.60
CA TYR A 149 -0.15 -15.33 10.56
C TYR A 149 0.53 -16.70 10.61
N GLU A 150 1.85 -16.79 10.67
CA GLU A 150 2.56 -18.08 10.78
C GLU A 150 2.14 -18.87 12.01
N LYS A 151 2.01 -18.21 13.17
CA LYS A 151 1.62 -18.88 14.42
C LYS A 151 0.16 -19.31 14.45
N LYS A 152 -0.73 -18.59 13.77
CA LYS A 152 -2.18 -18.80 13.79
C LYS A 152 -2.73 -19.32 12.47
N GLN A 153 -1.88 -19.73 11.54
CA GLN A 153 -2.26 -20.15 10.20
C GLN A 153 -3.40 -21.17 10.20
N LYS A 154 -3.32 -22.20 11.06
CA LYS A 154 -4.34 -23.24 11.16
C LYS A 154 -5.70 -22.72 11.65
N GLU A 155 -5.70 -21.80 12.61
CA GLU A 155 -6.92 -21.20 13.15
C GLU A 155 -7.54 -20.24 12.12
N ILE A 156 -6.72 -19.45 11.43
CA ILE A 156 -7.15 -18.53 10.39
C ILE A 156 -7.72 -19.31 9.19
N GLU A 157 -7.04 -20.36 8.73
CA GLU A 157 -7.53 -21.21 7.63
C GLU A 157 -8.86 -21.88 7.99
N HIS A 158 -9.03 -22.33 9.23
CA HIS A 158 -10.29 -22.90 9.70
C HIS A 158 -11.42 -21.85 9.71
N ALA A 159 -11.16 -20.65 10.25
CA ALA A 159 -12.11 -19.55 10.26
C ALA A 159 -12.49 -19.10 8.83
N VAL A 160 -11.52 -19.02 7.92
CA VAL A 160 -11.75 -18.67 6.50
C VAL A 160 -12.60 -19.73 5.81
N LYS A 161 -12.33 -21.02 6.04
CA LYS A 161 -13.17 -22.11 5.49
C LYS A 161 -14.60 -22.04 5.99
N GLN A 162 -14.80 -21.77 7.28
CA GLN A 162 -16.15 -21.58 7.82
C GLN A 162 -16.84 -20.37 7.19
N ALA A 163 -16.15 -19.23 7.07
CA ALA A 163 -16.69 -18.04 6.44
C ALA A 163 -17.07 -18.29 4.96
N GLN A 164 -16.25 -19.02 4.20
CA GLN A 164 -16.54 -19.40 2.82
C GLN A 164 -17.83 -20.21 2.71
N VAL A 165 -18.05 -21.18 3.60
CA VAL A 165 -19.28 -21.98 3.64
C VAL A 165 -20.52 -21.10 3.84
N TYR A 166 -20.45 -20.12 4.74
CA TYR A 166 -21.55 -19.17 4.95
C TYR A 166 -21.76 -18.27 3.73
N VAL A 167 -20.70 -17.72 3.15
CA VAL A 167 -20.78 -16.86 1.96
C VAL A 167 -21.41 -17.63 0.80
N ASP A 168 -20.97 -18.86 0.52
CA ASP A 168 -21.52 -19.70 -0.54
C ASP A 168 -23.00 -20.02 -0.31
N LYS A 169 -23.41 -20.22 0.94
CA LYS A 169 -24.82 -20.40 1.30
C LYS A 169 -25.65 -19.14 0.98
N TYR A 170 -25.17 -17.95 1.30
CA TYR A 170 -25.92 -16.72 1.00
C TYR A 170 -25.91 -16.39 -0.49
N VAL A 171 -24.79 -16.58 -1.18
CA VAL A 171 -24.68 -16.38 -2.64
C VAL A 171 -25.59 -17.34 -3.39
N SER A 172 -25.66 -18.62 -2.98
CA SER A 172 -26.56 -19.59 -3.60
C SER A 172 -28.04 -19.25 -3.37
N MET A 173 -28.43 -18.81 -2.17
CA MET A 173 -29.81 -18.35 -1.94
C MET A 173 -30.19 -17.15 -2.81
N ILE A 174 -29.31 -16.16 -2.94
CA ILE A 174 -29.55 -14.99 -3.80
C ILE A 174 -29.67 -15.41 -5.26
N LYS A 175 -28.81 -16.32 -5.75
CA LYS A 175 -28.87 -16.83 -7.12
C LYS A 175 -30.19 -17.55 -7.39
N THR A 176 -30.64 -18.41 -6.47
CA THR A 176 -31.90 -19.14 -6.61
C THR A 176 -33.10 -18.19 -6.64
N HIS A 177 -33.14 -17.20 -5.76
CA HIS A 177 -34.21 -16.19 -5.75
C HIS A 177 -34.20 -15.27 -6.98
N ALA A 178 -33.02 -14.96 -7.53
CA ALA A 178 -32.91 -14.18 -8.75
C ALA A 178 -33.41 -14.97 -9.98
N VAL A 179 -33.07 -16.26 -10.08
CA VAL A 179 -33.52 -17.14 -11.17
C VAL A 179 -35.03 -17.39 -11.10
N SER A 180 -35.58 -17.64 -9.90
CA SER A 180 -37.02 -17.86 -9.74
C SER A 180 -37.82 -16.62 -10.16
N LYS A 181 -37.38 -15.42 -9.75
CA LYS A 181 -38.04 -14.17 -10.16
C LYS A 181 -37.98 -13.95 -11.68
N LYS A 182 -36.86 -14.27 -12.32
CA LYS A 182 -36.73 -14.15 -13.78
C LYS A 182 -37.73 -15.06 -14.52
N GLN A 183 -37.86 -16.32 -14.09
CA GLN A 183 -38.81 -17.27 -14.68
C GLN A 183 -40.27 -16.83 -14.49
N THR A 184 -40.62 -16.29 -13.31
CA THR A 184 -41.96 -15.75 -13.06
C THR A 184 -42.28 -14.57 -13.99
N VAL A 185 -41.32 -13.66 -14.21
CA VAL A 185 -41.51 -12.51 -15.11
C VAL A 185 -41.64 -12.96 -16.56
N GLU A 186 -40.83 -13.93 -17.01
CA GLU A 186 -40.94 -14.49 -18.38
C GLU A 186 -42.29 -15.19 -18.62
N GLN A 187 -42.81 -15.93 -17.63
CA GLN A 187 -44.16 -16.52 -17.70
C GLN A 187 -45.26 -15.46 -17.78
N GLN A 188 -45.18 -14.40 -16.97
CA GLN A 188 -46.16 -13.31 -17.02
C GLN A 188 -46.13 -12.56 -18.35
N LEU A 189 -44.96 -12.42 -18.98
CA LEU A 189 -44.82 -11.79 -20.29
C LEU A 189 -45.49 -12.64 -21.38
N GLN A 190 -45.23 -13.95 -21.41
CA GLN A 190 -45.82 -14.87 -22.37
C GLN A 190 -47.35 -14.97 -22.22
N ASP A 191 -47.87 -14.93 -21.00
CA ASP A 191 -49.31 -14.92 -20.75
C ASP A 191 -49.97 -13.58 -21.14
N MET A 192 -49.25 -12.45 -21.06
CA MET A 192 -49.72 -11.18 -21.61
C MET A 192 -49.76 -11.18 -23.14
N GLU A 193 -48.71 -11.68 -23.80
CA GLU A 193 -48.67 -11.78 -25.27
C GLU A 193 -49.78 -12.68 -25.81
N ARG A 194 -50.05 -13.81 -25.13
CA ARG A 194 -51.10 -14.75 -25.52
C ARG A 194 -52.53 -14.20 -25.34
N LYS A 195 -52.72 -13.20 -24.47
CA LYS A 195 -54.00 -12.51 -24.27
C LYS A 195 -54.21 -11.30 -25.19
N ALA A 196 -53.15 -10.83 -25.84
CA ALA A 196 -53.17 -9.70 -26.75
C ALA A 196 -53.37 -10.11 -28.22
N GLN A 197 -53.21 -11.41 -28.54
CA GLN A 197 -53.62 -12.03 -29.80
C GLN A 197 -55.04 -12.57 -29.72
#